data_AF-A0A3R6KJ95-F1
#
_entry.id   AF-A0A3R6KJ95-F1
#
_cell.length_a   1.000
_cell.length_b   1.000
_cell.length_c   1.000
_cell.angle_alpha   90.00
_cell.angle_beta   90.00
_cell.angle_gamma   90.00
#
_symmetry.space_group_name_H-M   'P 1'
#
loop_
_entity.id
_entity.type
_entity.pdbx_description
1 polymer ?
#
loop_
_entity_poly.entity_id
_entity_poly.type
_entity_poly.pdbx_seq_one_letter_code
_entity_poly.pdbx_strand_id
1 'polypeptide(L)'
;MYGKMMIEELKRFFNTDELKPSIVVLDVGVFFPYANQDILKFDMGLNELPLDAGRFDDMKFNHRYPNRNYVTLSCINERKISRVGYPIIGEVAEMTGEKYLCMDYGIGDSNKISIVVPIMFNLTEDAPCATIQVRMNLRNPNEPTFSIHVHIPLDKEEWKVMNYWSHDEVPEDDYNELLIPDVALTSEKDCRIVYEPIVINGYGENDMVV
;
A
#
# COMPACT_ATOMS: atom_id res chain seq x y z
N MET A 1 -6.13 8.75 8.07
CA MET A 1 -5.51 9.69 9.03
C MET A 1 -4.93 10.81 8.19
N TYR A 2 -5.45 12.03 8.30
CA TYR A 2 -5.25 13.04 7.25
C TYR A 2 -4.11 14.02 7.58
N GLY A 3 -3.31 14.31 6.55
CA GLY A 3 -2.24 15.33 6.45
C GLY A 3 -1.45 15.63 7.71
N LYS A 4 -1.90 16.64 8.46
CA LYS A 4 -1.22 17.14 9.64
C LYS A 4 -0.97 16.05 10.69
N MET A 5 -1.98 15.22 10.96
CA MET A 5 -1.82 14.11 11.91
C MET A 5 -0.78 13.11 11.40
N MET A 6 -0.74 12.85 10.10
CA MET A 6 0.23 11.94 9.48
C MET A 6 1.64 12.49 9.59
N ILE A 7 1.84 13.76 9.24
CA ILE A 7 3.13 14.44 9.37
C ILE A 7 3.60 14.42 10.84
N GLU A 8 2.72 14.74 11.79
CA GLU A 8 3.06 14.70 13.22
C GLU A 8 3.41 13.29 13.70
N GLU A 9 2.68 12.27 13.25
CA GLU A 9 2.98 10.88 13.58
C GLU A 9 4.31 10.43 12.98
N LEU A 10 4.62 10.85 11.75
CA LEU A 10 5.89 10.54 11.09
C LEU A 10 7.07 11.24 11.78
N LYS A 11 6.92 12.50 12.19
CA LYS A 11 7.91 13.20 13.02
C LYS A 11 8.21 12.44 14.31
N ARG A 12 7.16 11.97 15.01
CA ARG A 12 7.31 11.12 16.21
C ARG A 12 7.95 9.77 15.91
N PHE A 13 7.59 9.15 14.80
CA PHE A 13 8.11 7.85 14.38
C PHE A 13 9.62 7.94 14.10
N PHE A 14 10.04 8.89 13.26
CA PHE A 14 11.45 9.12 12.91
C PHE A 14 12.26 9.89 13.97
N ASN A 15 11.61 10.36 15.04
CA ASN A 15 12.25 11.15 16.10
C ASN A 15 12.94 12.41 15.56
N THR A 16 12.22 13.17 14.74
CA THR A 16 12.71 14.39 14.08
C THR A 16 11.67 15.51 14.16
N ASP A 17 12.13 16.75 14.23
CA ASP A 17 11.27 17.93 14.17
C ASP A 17 11.00 18.38 12.71
N GLU A 18 11.79 17.87 11.76
CA GLU A 18 11.72 18.18 10.33
C GLU A 18 11.66 16.89 9.51
N LEU A 19 10.75 16.82 8.55
CA LEU A 19 10.68 15.74 7.56
C LEU A 19 11.11 16.32 6.20
N LYS A 20 11.70 15.49 5.34
CA LYS A 20 11.95 15.87 3.94
C LYS A 20 10.66 16.37 3.28
N PRO A 21 10.76 17.21 2.23
CA PRO A 21 9.60 17.87 1.66
C PRO A 21 8.55 16.84 1.24
N SER A 22 8.94 15.75 0.57
CA SER A 22 7.99 14.78 0.02
C SER A 22 7.81 13.50 0.82
N ILE A 23 6.54 13.09 0.96
CA ILE A 23 6.12 11.96 1.79
C ILE A 23 5.04 11.16 1.06
N VAL A 24 5.36 9.93 0.66
CA VAL A 24 4.37 8.97 0.17
C VAL A 24 4.15 7.92 1.24
N VAL A 25 2.91 7.71 1.66
CA VAL A 25 2.56 6.64 2.62
C VAL A 25 1.83 5.53 1.90
N LEU A 26 2.33 4.31 2.01
CA LEU A 26 1.64 3.10 1.57
C LEU A 26 0.83 2.52 2.74
N ASP A 27 -0.49 2.63 2.64
CA ASP A 27 -1.43 2.07 3.62
C ASP A 27 -2.00 0.75 3.08
N VAL A 28 -1.30 -0.34 3.30
CA VAL A 28 -1.67 -1.66 2.77
C VAL A 28 -2.43 -2.47 3.80
N GLY A 29 -3.54 -3.05 3.36
CA GLY A 29 -4.39 -3.96 4.12
C GLY A 29 -4.70 -5.20 3.30
N VAL A 30 -4.60 -6.36 3.94
CA VAL A 30 -4.80 -7.66 3.32
C VAL A 30 -5.84 -8.41 4.15
N PHE A 31 -6.97 -8.72 3.52
CA PHE A 31 -7.93 -9.66 4.04
C PHE A 31 -7.53 -11.08 3.62
N PHE A 32 -7.21 -11.90 4.60
CA PHE A 32 -6.79 -13.29 4.44
C PHE A 32 -7.56 -14.15 5.45
N PRO A 33 -8.68 -14.78 5.07
CA PRO A 33 -9.55 -15.49 6.02
C PRO A 33 -9.20 -16.98 6.17
N TYR A 34 -7.92 -17.31 6.33
CA TYR A 34 -7.45 -18.70 6.48
C TYR A 34 -7.23 -19.07 7.95
N ALA A 35 -7.46 -20.35 8.28
CA ALA A 35 -7.26 -20.84 9.64
C ALA A 35 -5.81 -20.65 10.13
N ASN A 36 -4.84 -20.90 9.25
CA ASN A 36 -3.44 -20.61 9.47
C ASN A 36 -3.07 -19.29 8.76
N GLN A 37 -2.73 -18.25 9.53
CA GLN A 37 -2.29 -16.96 8.97
C GLN A 37 -0.79 -16.95 8.64
N ASP A 38 0.00 -17.81 9.29
CA ASP A 38 1.47 -17.83 9.18
C ASP A 38 1.96 -18.32 7.81
N ILE A 39 1.08 -18.95 7.03
CA ILE A 39 1.37 -19.37 5.66
C ILE A 39 1.34 -18.20 4.68
N LEU A 40 0.75 -17.05 5.03
CA LEU A 40 0.77 -15.89 4.14
C LEU A 40 2.19 -15.31 4.06
N LYS A 41 2.79 -15.41 2.88
CA LYS A 41 4.01 -14.69 2.52
C LYS A 41 3.59 -13.44 1.75
N PHE A 42 3.98 -12.27 2.22
CA PHE A 42 3.71 -11.00 1.53
C PHE A 42 4.95 -10.12 1.58
N ASP A 43 5.28 -9.52 0.45
CA ASP A 43 6.38 -8.57 0.32
C ASP A 43 6.01 -7.43 -0.63
N MET A 44 6.62 -6.26 -0.47
CA MET A 44 6.37 -5.12 -1.36
C MET A 44 7.57 -4.20 -1.46
N GLY A 45 7.62 -3.44 -2.56
CA GLY A 45 8.61 -2.41 -2.80
C GLY A 45 8.07 -1.34 -3.75
N LEU A 46 8.69 -0.16 -3.72
CA LEU A 46 8.49 0.89 -4.71
C LEU A 46 9.81 1.09 -5.45
N ASN A 47 9.83 0.74 -6.74
CA ASN A 47 11.05 0.57 -7.50
C ASN A 47 11.11 1.48 -8.74
N GLU A 48 12.30 1.75 -9.26
CA GLU A 48 12.49 2.48 -10.54
C GLU A 48 12.19 1.59 -11.76
N LEU A 49 12.28 0.27 -11.60
CA LEU A 49 12.07 -0.70 -12.67
C LEU A 49 11.01 -1.73 -12.26
N PRO A 50 10.16 -2.19 -13.20
CA PRO A 50 9.10 -3.15 -12.91
C PRO A 50 9.61 -4.53 -12.48
N LEU A 51 10.88 -4.83 -12.78
CA LEU A 51 11.53 -6.11 -12.53
C LEU A 51 12.53 -6.06 -11.37
N ASP A 52 12.61 -4.93 -10.66
CA ASP A 52 13.52 -4.82 -9.55
C ASP A 52 13.12 -5.75 -8.39
N ALA A 53 14.14 -6.34 -7.78
CA ALA A 53 14.01 -7.16 -6.57
C ALA A 53 14.04 -6.30 -5.30
N GLY A 54 14.12 -4.96 -5.41
CA GLY A 54 13.97 -4.03 -4.30
C GLY A 54 12.68 -4.29 -3.52
N ARG A 55 12.82 -4.70 -2.26
CA ARG A 55 11.74 -4.98 -1.31
C ARG A 55 12.05 -4.29 0.00
N PHE A 56 11.01 -3.90 0.72
CA PHE A 56 11.16 -3.27 2.03
C PHE A 56 11.57 -4.33 3.07
N ASP A 57 12.76 -4.18 3.65
CA ASP A 57 13.33 -5.13 4.61
C ASP A 57 12.88 -4.88 6.06
N ASP A 58 12.30 -3.71 6.31
CA ASP A 58 11.83 -3.22 7.60
C ASP A 58 10.29 -3.25 7.72
N MET A 59 9.63 -4.09 6.92
CA MET A 59 8.18 -4.26 6.96
C MET A 59 7.74 -5.38 7.90
N LYS A 60 6.58 -5.21 8.54
CA LYS A 60 5.87 -6.32 9.18
C LYS A 60 4.36 -6.26 9.04
N PHE A 61 3.74 -7.42 9.25
CA PHE A 61 2.32 -7.52 9.53
C PHE A 61 1.98 -6.89 10.90
N ASN A 62 0.84 -6.22 10.93
CA ASN A 62 0.33 -5.48 12.07
C ASN A 62 -1.20 -5.58 12.10
N HIS A 63 -1.77 -5.88 13.27
CA HIS A 63 -3.22 -5.93 13.46
C HIS A 63 -3.71 -4.60 14.05
N ARG A 64 -3.81 -3.58 13.19
CA ARG A 64 -4.33 -2.26 13.59
C ARG A 64 -5.84 -2.28 13.92
N TYR A 65 -6.56 -3.29 13.44
CA TYR A 65 -8.00 -3.44 13.60
C TYR A 65 -8.34 -4.75 14.34
N PRO A 66 -9.50 -4.83 15.03
CA PRO A 66 -9.90 -6.03 15.79
C PRO A 66 -10.14 -7.28 14.94
N ASN A 67 -10.22 -7.13 13.62
CA ASN A 67 -10.46 -8.20 12.67
C ASN A 67 -9.20 -9.06 12.50
N ARG A 68 -9.23 -10.29 13.04
CA ARG A 68 -8.11 -11.25 12.96
C ARG A 68 -7.71 -11.64 11.54
N ASN A 69 -8.68 -11.61 10.61
CA ASN A 69 -8.50 -12.01 9.22
C ASN A 69 -8.02 -10.83 8.36
N TYR A 70 -7.83 -9.66 8.95
CA TYR A 70 -7.36 -8.46 8.26
C TYR A 70 -6.05 -7.99 8.88
N VAL A 71 -4.99 -8.12 8.11
CA VAL A 71 -3.66 -7.64 8.50
C VAL A 71 -3.36 -6.36 7.74
N THR A 72 -2.56 -5.50 8.37
CA THR A 72 -2.00 -4.33 7.70
C THR A 72 -0.48 -4.43 7.67
N LEU A 73 0.14 -3.77 6.71
CA LEU A 73 1.60 -3.67 6.66
C LEU A 73 2.04 -2.36 7.31
N SER A 74 3.15 -2.41 8.04
CA SER A 74 3.70 -1.25 8.73
C SER A 74 5.23 -1.30 8.70
N CYS A 75 5.86 -0.14 8.53
CA CYS A 75 7.30 0.04 8.69
C CYS A 75 7.69 -0.09 10.17
N ILE A 76 8.83 -0.76 10.41
CA ILE A 76 9.52 -0.85 11.69
C ILE A 76 10.72 0.09 11.64
N ASN A 77 10.85 0.92 12.66
CA ASN A 77 12.08 1.66 12.89
C ASN A 77 12.55 1.38 14.31
N GLU A 78 13.62 0.58 14.44
CA GLU A 78 14.13 0.05 15.71
C GLU A 78 13.03 -0.68 16.53
N ARG A 79 12.48 -0.02 17.55
CA ARG A 79 11.42 -0.55 18.42
C ARG A 79 10.05 0.05 18.14
N LYS A 80 9.96 1.01 17.21
CA LYS A 80 8.71 1.69 16.84
C LYS A 80 8.08 1.01 15.64
N ILE A 81 6.75 1.01 15.61
CA ILE A 81 5.96 0.53 14.48
C ILE A 81 5.14 1.72 14.01
N SER A 82 5.22 2.02 12.72
CA SER A 82 4.46 3.12 12.12
C SER A 82 2.96 2.85 12.23
N ARG A 83 2.21 3.84 12.72
CA ARG A 83 0.73 3.77 12.80
C ARG A 83 0.05 4.07 11.47
N VAL A 84 0.78 4.67 10.53
CA VAL A 84 0.24 5.17 9.25
C VAL A 84 0.44 4.21 8.08
N GLY A 85 1.20 3.13 8.27
CA GLY A 85 1.58 2.21 7.20
C GLY A 85 3.08 2.28 6.94
N TYR A 86 3.48 2.27 5.66
CA TYR A 86 4.87 2.34 5.24
C TYR A 86 5.19 3.72 4.62
N PRO A 87 5.88 4.63 5.34
CA PRO A 87 6.25 5.92 4.80
C PRO A 87 7.52 5.84 3.94
N ILE A 88 7.49 6.52 2.81
CA ILE A 88 8.60 6.73 1.89
C ILE A 88 8.87 8.23 1.86
N ILE A 89 10.07 8.62 2.23
CA ILE A 89 10.45 10.00 2.47
C ILE A 89 11.65 10.35 1.58
N GLY A 90 11.50 11.40 0.78
CA GLY A 90 12.49 11.78 -0.23
C GLY A 90 12.42 13.25 -0.60
N GLU A 91 13.37 13.69 -1.44
CA GLU A 91 13.23 14.99 -2.11
C GLU A 91 12.15 14.90 -3.20
N VAL A 92 11.43 15.99 -3.46
CA VAL A 92 10.39 16.03 -4.51
C VAL A 92 10.96 15.58 -5.86
N ALA A 93 12.17 16.02 -6.20
CA ALA A 93 12.85 15.65 -7.43
C ALA A 93 13.20 14.15 -7.54
N GLU A 94 13.44 13.46 -6.41
CA GLU A 94 13.74 12.03 -6.37
C GLU A 94 12.47 11.19 -6.50
N MET A 95 11.40 11.65 -5.85
CA MET A 95 10.11 10.97 -5.80
C MET A 95 9.28 11.18 -7.07
N THR A 96 9.50 12.30 -7.78
CA THR A 96 8.80 12.63 -9.03
C THR A 96 9.26 11.73 -10.17
N GLY A 97 8.31 11.34 -11.03
CA GLY A 97 8.53 10.45 -12.16
C GLY A 97 7.81 9.11 -12.02
N GLU A 98 8.10 8.21 -12.95
CA GLU A 98 7.53 6.86 -12.96
C GLU A 98 8.23 5.98 -11.92
N LYS A 99 7.44 5.33 -11.08
CA LYS A 99 7.86 4.29 -10.15
C LYS A 99 6.94 3.08 -10.31
N TYR A 100 7.35 1.94 -9.77
CA TYR A 100 6.61 0.69 -9.84
C TYR A 100 6.37 0.17 -8.43
N LEU A 101 5.10 0.18 -8.01
CA LEU A 101 4.69 -0.52 -6.80
C LEU A 101 4.61 -2.01 -7.13
N CYS A 102 5.58 -2.76 -6.63
CA CYS A 102 5.67 -4.20 -6.78
C CYS A 102 5.18 -4.84 -5.49
N MET A 103 4.14 -5.66 -5.57
CA MET A 103 3.60 -6.43 -4.45
C MET A 103 3.68 -7.90 -4.80
N ASP A 104 4.15 -8.68 -3.87
CA ASP A 104 4.27 -10.11 -4.03
C ASP A 104 3.53 -10.80 -2.91
N TYR A 105 2.76 -11.83 -3.26
CA TYR A 105 2.14 -12.67 -2.25
C TYR A 105 2.22 -14.15 -2.64
N GLY A 106 2.22 -15.00 -1.62
CA GLY A 106 2.22 -16.45 -1.74
C GLY A 106 1.66 -17.08 -0.47
N ILE A 107 1.28 -18.35 -0.54
CA ILE A 107 0.69 -19.05 0.60
C ILE A 107 1.42 -20.38 0.79
N GLY A 108 2.01 -20.55 1.97
CA GLY A 108 2.88 -21.68 2.29
C GLY A 108 4.07 -21.70 1.33
N ASP A 109 4.37 -22.87 0.78
CA ASP A 109 5.44 -23.06 -0.21
C ASP A 109 4.96 -22.98 -1.65
N SER A 110 3.77 -22.39 -1.88
CA SER A 110 3.27 -22.16 -3.24
C SER A 110 4.15 -21.18 -4.02
N ASN A 111 3.99 -21.22 -5.34
CA ASN A 111 4.51 -20.21 -6.24
C ASN A 111 4.01 -18.81 -5.86
N LYS A 112 4.81 -17.82 -6.28
CA LYS A 112 4.68 -16.42 -5.92
C LYS A 112 3.90 -15.69 -7.01
N ILE A 113 2.90 -14.91 -6.61
CA ILE A 113 2.16 -14.04 -7.52
C ILE A 113 2.68 -12.62 -7.34
N SER A 114 3.12 -12.00 -8.43
CA SER A 114 3.61 -10.63 -8.46
C SER A 114 2.60 -9.70 -9.11
N ILE A 115 2.20 -8.66 -8.39
CA ILE A 115 1.40 -7.53 -8.89
C ILE A 115 2.34 -6.35 -9.09
N VAL A 116 2.32 -5.75 -10.27
CA VAL A 116 3.10 -4.55 -10.58
C VAL A 116 2.15 -3.45 -11.01
N VAL A 117 2.19 -2.34 -10.29
CA VAL A 117 1.40 -1.13 -10.58
C VAL A 117 2.35 0.01 -10.91
N PRO A 118 2.40 0.48 -12.17
CA PRO A 118 3.11 1.70 -12.52
C PRO A 118 2.41 2.90 -11.87
N ILE A 119 3.20 3.80 -11.29
CA ILE A 119 2.72 5.01 -10.62
C ILE A 119 3.56 6.18 -11.13
N MET A 120 2.90 7.13 -11.77
CA MET A 120 3.49 8.42 -12.12
C MET A 120 3.27 9.40 -10.98
N PHE A 121 4.34 9.75 -10.27
CA PHE A 121 4.32 10.79 -9.25
C PHE A 121 4.65 12.14 -9.87
N ASN A 122 3.70 13.07 -9.86
CA ASN A 122 3.90 14.48 -10.20
C ASN A 122 3.77 15.31 -8.92
N LEU A 123 4.68 15.10 -7.96
CA LEU A 123 4.68 15.80 -6.68
C LEU A 123 5.28 17.21 -6.83
N THR A 124 4.85 18.13 -5.99
CA THR A 124 5.34 19.52 -5.94
C THR A 124 5.65 19.90 -4.50
N GLU A 125 6.39 20.98 -4.29
CA GLU A 125 6.66 21.50 -2.93
C GLU A 125 5.37 21.93 -2.21
N ASP A 126 4.35 22.36 -2.97
CA ASP A 126 3.06 22.81 -2.42
C ASP A 126 2.13 21.63 -2.05
N ALA A 127 2.27 20.49 -2.75
CA ALA A 127 1.52 19.27 -2.49
C ALA A 127 2.47 18.06 -2.43
N PRO A 128 3.32 17.97 -1.40
CA PRO A 128 4.44 17.06 -1.43
C PRO A 128 4.10 15.69 -0.84
N CYS A 129 2.85 15.47 -0.41
CA CYS A 129 2.45 14.21 0.21
C CYS A 129 1.30 13.51 -0.50
N ALA A 130 1.29 12.19 -0.43
CA ALA A 130 0.19 11.35 -0.92
C ALA A 130 0.08 10.09 -0.07
N THR A 131 -1.14 9.57 0.09
CA THR A 131 -1.35 8.22 0.63
C THR A 131 -1.87 7.32 -0.47
N ILE A 132 -1.20 6.19 -0.67
CA ILE A 132 -1.67 5.13 -1.54
C ILE A 132 -2.19 4.02 -0.64
N GLN A 133 -3.49 3.91 -0.56
CA GLN A 133 -4.16 2.86 0.18
C GLN A 133 -4.38 1.67 -0.76
N VAL A 134 -3.88 0.51 -0.36
CA VAL A 134 -4.11 -0.75 -1.07
C VAL A 134 -4.96 -1.64 -0.18
N ARG A 135 -6.03 -2.21 -0.73
CA ARG A 135 -6.86 -3.21 -0.04
C ARG A 135 -6.89 -4.45 -0.90
N MET A 136 -6.30 -5.54 -0.40
CA MET A 136 -6.29 -6.83 -1.07
C MET A 136 -7.23 -7.79 -0.35
N ASN A 137 -8.01 -8.54 -1.10
CA ASN A 137 -8.82 -9.64 -0.62
C ASN A 137 -8.31 -10.93 -1.25
N LEU A 138 -7.74 -11.77 -0.41
CA LEU A 138 -7.14 -13.05 -0.75
C LEU A 138 -8.03 -14.23 -0.33
N ARG A 139 -9.36 -14.02 -0.21
CA ARG A 139 -10.32 -15.10 0.05
C ARG A 139 -10.22 -16.22 -1.00
N ASN A 140 -10.02 -15.85 -2.28
CA ASN A 140 -9.60 -16.77 -3.33
C ASN A 140 -8.17 -16.41 -3.76
N PRO A 141 -7.15 -17.22 -3.41
CA PRO A 141 -5.76 -16.87 -3.66
C PRO A 141 -5.35 -16.99 -5.13
N ASN A 142 -6.11 -17.77 -5.91
CA ASN A 142 -5.92 -17.88 -7.35
C ASN A 142 -6.54 -16.70 -8.11
N GLU A 143 -7.47 -15.97 -7.48
CA GLU A 143 -8.19 -14.83 -8.05
C GLU A 143 -8.23 -13.69 -7.03
N PRO A 144 -7.08 -13.05 -6.73
CA PRO A 144 -7.06 -11.95 -5.79
C PRO A 144 -7.87 -10.78 -6.34
N THR A 145 -8.69 -10.17 -5.49
CA THR A 145 -9.26 -8.86 -5.80
C THR A 145 -8.51 -7.81 -5.00
N PHE A 146 -8.22 -6.66 -5.59
CA PHE A 146 -7.71 -5.53 -4.82
C PHE A 146 -8.32 -4.23 -5.30
N SER A 147 -8.27 -3.21 -4.44
CA SER A 147 -8.55 -1.81 -4.75
C SER A 147 -7.37 -0.92 -4.36
N ILE A 148 -7.20 0.17 -5.10
CA ILE A 148 -6.23 1.22 -4.77
C ILE A 148 -6.95 2.55 -4.64
N HIS A 149 -6.84 3.19 -3.48
CA HIS A 149 -7.34 4.54 -3.23
C HIS A 149 -6.16 5.46 -3.01
N VAL A 150 -6.05 6.51 -3.81
CA VAL A 150 -5.03 7.54 -3.64
C VAL A 150 -5.64 8.77 -2.99
N HIS A 151 -5.12 9.14 -1.84
CA HIS A 151 -5.48 10.37 -1.14
C HIS A 151 -4.38 11.41 -1.36
N ILE A 152 -4.75 12.54 -1.95
CA ILE A 152 -3.86 13.67 -2.22
C ILE A 152 -4.37 14.89 -1.44
N PRO A 153 -3.52 15.65 -0.74
CA PRO A 153 -3.94 16.91 -0.14
C PRO A 153 -4.34 17.90 -1.23
N LEU A 154 -5.48 18.55 -1.07
CA LEU A 154 -5.83 19.74 -1.85
C LEU A 154 -5.33 21.00 -1.14
N ASP A 155 -5.39 21.00 0.19
CA ASP A 155 -4.81 22.02 1.07
C ASP A 155 -4.44 21.42 2.45
N LYS A 156 -4.34 22.25 3.50
CA LYS A 156 -4.00 21.79 4.86
C LYS A 156 -5.06 20.89 5.51
N GLU A 157 -6.31 20.96 5.06
CA GLU A 157 -7.47 20.32 5.69
C GLU A 157 -8.26 19.42 4.72
N GLU A 158 -8.21 19.70 3.41
CA GLU A 158 -8.96 18.99 2.38
C GLU A 158 -8.11 17.97 1.61
N TRP A 159 -8.75 16.85 1.25
CA TRP A 159 -8.13 15.72 0.56
C TRP A 159 -8.99 15.26 -0.60
N LYS A 160 -8.39 15.10 -1.78
CA LYS A 160 -8.99 14.44 -2.93
C LYS A 160 -8.73 12.94 -2.85
N VAL A 161 -9.77 12.15 -3.04
CA VAL A 161 -9.66 10.68 -3.16
C VAL A 161 -9.85 10.29 -4.62
N MET A 162 -8.89 9.54 -5.16
CA MET A 162 -8.98 8.93 -6.48
C MET A 162 -9.05 7.42 -6.30
N ASN A 163 -10.06 6.78 -6.89
CA ASN A 163 -10.30 5.36 -6.77
C ASN A 163 -9.83 4.66 -8.05
N TYR A 164 -8.96 3.67 -7.91
CA TYR A 164 -8.43 2.86 -8.99
C TYR A 164 -8.72 1.38 -8.71
N TRP A 165 -9.18 0.68 -9.74
CA TRP A 165 -9.45 -0.76 -9.72
C TRP A 165 -10.26 -1.23 -8.51
N SER A 166 -11.36 -0.56 -8.17
CA SER A 166 -12.26 -1.06 -7.11
C SER A 166 -13.00 -2.30 -7.62
N HIS A 167 -12.60 -3.47 -7.14
CA HIS A 167 -13.44 -4.66 -7.22
C HIS A 167 -14.33 -4.63 -5.97
N ASP A 168 -15.45 -3.91 -6.07
CA ASP A 168 -16.47 -3.88 -5.04
C ASP A 168 -17.01 -5.30 -4.88
N GLU A 169 -16.68 -5.93 -3.76
CA GLU A 169 -17.51 -6.90 -3.01
C GLU A 169 -16.61 -7.61 -1.98
N VAL A 170 -16.21 -6.89 -0.92
CA VAL A 170 -15.86 -7.54 0.34
C VAL A 170 -17.07 -7.37 1.25
N PRO A 171 -17.85 -8.43 1.53
CA PRO A 171 -19.04 -8.30 2.37
C PRO A 171 -18.65 -7.71 3.73
N GLU A 172 -19.29 -6.60 4.12
CA GLU A 172 -19.01 -5.88 5.38
C GLU A 172 -19.24 -6.76 6.62
N ASP A 173 -20.02 -7.83 6.50
CA ASP A 173 -20.62 -8.54 7.64
C ASP A 173 -19.93 -9.85 8.05
N ASP A 174 -18.93 -10.35 7.31
CA ASP A 174 -18.46 -11.75 7.49
C ASP A 174 -16.98 -11.92 7.86
N TYR A 175 -16.39 -10.87 8.44
CA TYR A 175 -14.97 -10.83 8.77
C TYR A 175 -14.57 -11.69 9.97
N ASN A 176 -15.51 -12.02 10.87
CA ASN A 176 -15.20 -12.66 12.15
C ASN A 176 -15.33 -14.19 12.13
N GLU A 177 -16.09 -14.79 11.21
CA GLU A 177 -16.53 -16.19 11.36
C GLU A 177 -16.01 -17.17 10.29
N LEU A 178 -15.63 -16.72 9.09
CA LEU A 178 -15.07 -17.60 8.07
C LEU A 178 -13.57 -17.82 8.27
N LEU A 179 -13.20 -19.01 8.73
CA LEU A 179 -11.86 -19.56 8.56
C LEU A 179 -11.93 -20.62 7.48
N ILE A 180 -11.35 -20.32 6.32
CA ILE A 180 -11.18 -21.27 5.24
C ILE A 180 -10.11 -22.29 5.72
N PRO A 181 -10.39 -23.60 5.69
CA PRO A 181 -9.38 -24.63 5.95
C PRO A 181 -8.22 -24.48 4.97
N ASP A 182 -7.01 -24.90 5.36
CA ASP A 182 -5.86 -24.86 4.47
C ASP A 182 -6.15 -25.69 3.20
N VAL A 183 -6.47 -25.03 2.09
CA VAL A 183 -6.67 -25.68 0.79
C VAL A 183 -5.30 -25.77 0.11
N ALA A 184 -4.98 -26.94 -0.43
CA ALA A 184 -3.83 -27.09 -1.32
C ALA A 184 -3.99 -26.14 -2.52
N LEU A 185 -3.08 -25.17 -2.66
CA LEU A 185 -3.02 -24.33 -3.84
C LEU A 185 -2.59 -25.19 -5.01
N THR A 186 -3.39 -25.17 -6.07
CA THR A 186 -3.21 -26.09 -7.21
C THR A 186 -2.66 -25.41 -8.46
N SER A 187 -2.28 -24.13 -8.42
CA SER A 187 -1.73 -23.46 -9.60
C SER A 187 -0.20 -23.35 -9.57
N GLU A 188 0.45 -24.21 -10.35
CA GLU A 188 1.91 -24.33 -10.53
C GLU A 188 2.58 -23.14 -11.26
N LYS A 189 2.13 -21.88 -11.14
CA LYS A 189 2.76 -20.79 -11.91
C LYS A 189 3.06 -19.57 -11.06
N ASP A 190 4.36 -19.25 -10.99
CA ASP A 190 4.80 -17.87 -10.77
C ASP A 190 4.18 -17.04 -11.90
N CYS A 191 3.30 -16.11 -11.53
CA CYS A 191 2.65 -15.24 -12.50
C CYS A 191 2.86 -13.79 -12.11
N ARG A 192 3.00 -12.94 -13.13
CA ARG A 192 3.10 -11.49 -12.96
C ARG A 192 1.94 -10.84 -13.65
N ILE A 193 1.26 -9.97 -12.93
CA ILE A 193 0.14 -9.17 -13.42
C ILE A 193 0.60 -7.71 -13.39
N VAL A 194 0.60 -7.07 -14.55
CA VAL A 194 0.96 -5.65 -14.71
C VAL A 194 -0.32 -4.87 -14.97
N TYR A 195 -0.58 -3.85 -14.15
CA TYR A 195 -1.76 -2.99 -14.26
C TYR A 195 -1.48 -1.74 -15.09
N GLU A 196 -2.55 -1.04 -15.47
CA GLU A 196 -2.44 0.27 -16.11
C GLU A 196 -1.80 1.29 -15.14
N PRO A 197 -1.20 2.39 -15.62
CA PRO A 197 -0.58 3.36 -14.73
C PRO A 197 -1.58 4.17 -13.89
N ILE A 198 -1.24 4.43 -12.63
CA ILE A 198 -1.86 5.48 -11.81
C ILE A 198 -1.10 6.79 -12.02
N VAL A 199 -1.82 7.91 -12.10
CA VAL A 199 -1.21 9.25 -12.08
C VAL A 199 -1.58 9.97 -10.79
N ILE A 200 -0.57 10.45 -10.07
CA ILE A 200 -0.69 11.18 -8.81
C ILE A 200 -0.20 12.60 -9.05
N ASN A 201 -1.13 13.56 -9.14
CA ASN A 201 -0.81 14.97 -9.35
C ASN A 201 -0.88 15.73 -8.01
N GLY A 202 0.24 16.28 -7.57
CA GLY A 202 0.26 17.28 -6.50
C GLY A 202 -0.32 18.58 -7.04
N TYR A 203 -1.61 18.83 -6.79
CA TYR A 203 -2.23 20.08 -7.22
C TYR A 203 -1.70 21.25 -6.38
N GLY A 204 -1.12 22.24 -7.04
CA GLY A 204 -1.40 23.64 -6.71
C GLY A 204 -2.57 24.09 -7.58
N GLU A 205 -3.50 24.86 -7.05
CA GLU A 205 -4.57 25.49 -7.84
C GLU A 205 -3.97 26.18 -9.08
N ASN A 206 -4.06 25.59 -10.28
CA ASN A 206 -4.09 26.29 -11.57
C ASN A 206 -4.29 25.41 -12.82
N ASP A 207 -4.17 24.08 -12.76
CA ASP A 207 -4.38 23.24 -13.97
C ASP A 207 -5.81 22.73 -14.13
N MET A 208 -6.78 23.66 -14.07
CA MET A 208 -8.11 23.48 -14.67
C MET A 208 -8.26 24.38 -15.91
N VAL A 209 -7.31 24.32 -16.84
CA VAL A 209 -7.43 24.80 -18.23
C VAL A 209 -6.41 23.98 -19.03
N VAL A 210 -6.70 23.20 -20.08
CA VAL A 210 -7.60 23.33 -21.24
C VAL A 210 -8.10 21.93 -21.62
#